data_AF-A0A9P7FV59-F1
#
_entry.id   AF-A0A9P7FV59-F1
#
_cell.length_a   1.000
_cell.length_b   1.000
_cell.length_c   1.000
_cell.angle_alpha   90.00
_cell.angle_beta   90.00
_cell.angle_gamma   90.00
#
_symmetry.space_group_name_H-M   'P 1'
#
loop_
_entity.id
_entity.type
_entity.pdbx_description
1 polymer ?
#
loop_
_entity_poly.entity_id
_entity_poly.type
_entity_poly.pdbx_seq_one_letter_code
_entity_poly.pdbx_strand_id
1 'polypeptide(L)'
;MSARREVEKLLALIQQSAYAALDEYEKSGAPTPCLDSLIPHPLDHQVNTVHLRKIIRNLEGACDQLCSTLAPPTHTIANVSIYAGQVVETDKYLSAHKITTGHA
;
A
#
# COMPACT_ATOMS: atom_id res chain seq x y z
N MET A 1 -0.03 21.84 -18.40
CA MET A 1 -0.83 21.43 -17.21
C MET A 1 -0.19 22.10 -16.00
N SER A 2 -0.93 22.86 -15.18
CA SER A 2 -0.35 23.45 -13.96
C SER A 2 -0.29 22.41 -12.85
N ALA A 3 0.73 22.47 -11.98
CA ALA A 3 0.86 21.57 -10.82
C ALA A 3 -0.41 21.59 -9.95
N ARG A 4 -1.02 22.76 -9.77
CA ARG A 4 -2.29 22.93 -9.06
C ARG A 4 -3.43 22.08 -9.63
N ARG A 5 -3.59 22.07 -10.97
CA ARG A 5 -4.66 21.29 -11.62
C ARG A 5 -4.42 19.79 -11.45
N GLU A 6 -3.17 19.36 -11.39
CA GLU A 6 -2.84 17.96 -11.16
C GLU A 6 -3.14 17.54 -9.72
N VAL A 7 -2.77 18.37 -8.75
CA VAL A 7 -3.13 18.16 -7.33
C VAL A 7 -4.65 18.08 -7.14
N GLU A 8 -5.41 18.98 -7.75
CA GLU A 8 -6.88 18.97 -7.68
C GLU A 8 -7.48 17.66 -8.23
N LYS A 9 -6.93 17.12 -9.34
CA LYS A 9 -7.36 15.81 -9.85
C LYS A 9 -7.00 14.66 -8.92
N LEU A 10 -5.79 14.66 -8.34
CA LEU A 10 -5.34 13.61 -7.44
C LEU A 10 -6.19 13.57 -6.17
N LEU A 11 -6.53 14.73 -5.61
CA LEU A 11 -7.44 14.83 -4.46
C LEU A 11 -8.84 14.28 -4.79
N ALA A 12 -9.38 14.60 -5.96
CA ALA A 12 -10.65 14.04 -6.40
C ALA A 12 -10.59 12.51 -6.56
N LEU A 13 -9.49 11.98 -7.10
CA LEU A 13 -9.30 10.53 -7.27
C LEU A 13 -9.15 9.80 -5.92
N ILE A 14 -8.42 10.40 -4.97
CA ILE A 14 -8.29 9.89 -3.60
C ILE A 14 -9.66 9.80 -2.94
N GLN A 15 -10.43 10.89 -2.98
CA GLN A 15 -11.77 10.94 -2.39
C GLN A 15 -12.70 9.89 -3.00
N GLN A 16 -12.74 9.82 -4.33
CA GLN A 16 -13.60 8.86 -5.05
C GLN A 16 -13.20 7.41 -4.74
N SER A 17 -11.90 7.10 -4.73
CA SER A 17 -11.42 5.74 -4.45
C SER A 17 -11.65 5.33 -3.00
N ALA A 18 -11.53 6.26 -2.05
CA ALA A 18 -11.82 6.00 -0.64
C ALA A 18 -13.29 5.63 -0.43
N TYR A 19 -14.23 6.41 -0.97
CA TYR A 19 -15.66 6.07 -0.87
C TYR A 19 -16.01 4.80 -1.62
N ALA A 20 -15.45 4.59 -2.81
CA ALA A 20 -15.68 3.34 -3.55
C ALA A 20 -15.20 2.09 -2.78
N ALA A 21 -14.13 2.21 -1.99
CA ALA A 21 -13.66 1.11 -1.14
C ALA A 21 -14.66 0.82 -0.02
N LEU A 22 -15.19 1.86 0.64
CA LEU A 22 -16.23 1.72 1.67
C LEU A 22 -17.49 1.05 1.10
N ASP A 23 -17.96 1.52 -0.06
CA ASP A 23 -19.11 0.93 -0.76
C ASP A 23 -18.90 -0.56 -1.04
N GLU A 24 -17.67 -0.97 -1.38
CA GLU A 24 -17.35 -2.37 -1.69
C GLU A 24 -17.29 -3.25 -0.43
N TYR A 25 -16.78 -2.71 0.69
CA TYR A 25 -16.89 -3.39 1.99
C TYR A 25 -18.36 -3.59 2.37
N GLU A 26 -19.17 -2.54 2.29
CA GLU A 26 -20.61 -2.59 2.59
C GLU A 26 -21.35 -3.62 1.72
N LYS A 27 -21.10 -3.63 0.39
CA LYS A 27 -21.68 -4.62 -0.53
C LYS A 27 -21.28 -6.05 -0.21
N SER A 28 -20.05 -6.26 0.26
CA SER A 28 -19.56 -7.58 0.63
C SER A 28 -20.12 -8.09 1.97
N GLY A 29 -20.76 -7.20 2.75
CA GLY A 29 -21.20 -7.47 4.12
C GLY A 29 -20.05 -7.64 5.11
N ALA A 30 -18.81 -7.37 4.70
CA ALA A 30 -17.65 -7.38 5.58
C ALA A 30 -17.43 -6.00 6.20
N PRO A 31 -16.98 -5.92 7.46
CA PRO A 31 -16.61 -4.64 8.06
C PRO A 31 -15.38 -4.05 7.33
N THR A 32 -15.16 -2.75 7.48
CA THR A 32 -13.87 -2.15 7.08
C THR A 32 -12.76 -2.63 8.03
N PRO A 33 -11.53 -2.88 7.54
CA PRO A 33 -10.40 -3.26 8.38
C PRO A 33 -10.14 -2.24 9.49
N CYS A 34 -9.82 -2.73 10.68
CA CYS A 34 -9.44 -1.94 11.84
C CYS A 34 -8.00 -2.25 12.22
N LEU A 35 -7.20 -1.22 12.50
CA LEU A 35 -5.79 -1.38 12.86
C LEU A 35 -5.57 -2.13 14.19
N ASP A 36 -6.55 -2.10 15.08
CA ASP A 36 -6.47 -2.77 16.40
C ASP A 36 -6.92 -4.25 16.34
N SER A 37 -7.38 -4.73 15.17
CA SER A 37 -7.80 -6.12 15.00
C SER A 37 -6.60 -7.03 14.75
N LEU A 38 -6.46 -8.07 15.57
CA LEU A 38 -5.48 -9.16 15.35
C LEU A 38 -6.08 -10.36 14.61
N ILE A 39 -7.38 -10.33 14.30
CA ILE A 39 -8.09 -11.41 13.63
C ILE A 39 -8.00 -11.21 12.11
N PRO A 40 -7.72 -12.27 11.32
CA PRO A 40 -7.76 -12.22 9.86
C PRO A 40 -9.07 -11.64 9.33
N HIS A 41 -8.99 -10.81 8.29
CA HIS A 41 -10.15 -10.15 7.74
C HIS A 41 -10.96 -11.15 6.89
N PRO A 42 -12.31 -11.12 6.92
CA PRO A 42 -13.13 -12.06 6.15
C PRO A 42 -12.82 -12.08 4.64
N LEU A 43 -12.41 -10.93 4.08
CA LEU A 43 -12.04 -10.81 2.68
C LEU A 43 -10.63 -11.33 2.34
N ASP A 44 -9.79 -11.65 3.31
CA ASP A 44 -8.43 -12.15 3.07
C ASP A 44 -8.44 -13.53 2.40
N HIS A 45 -9.47 -14.32 2.70
CA HIS A 45 -9.67 -15.66 2.15
C HIS A 45 -10.61 -15.69 0.94
N GLN A 46 -11.17 -14.54 0.53
CA GLN A 46 -12.09 -14.49 -0.60
C GLN A 46 -11.36 -14.40 -1.94
N VAL A 47 -11.78 -15.27 -2.86
CA VAL A 47 -11.21 -15.36 -4.22
C VAL A 47 -11.62 -14.15 -5.07
N ASN A 48 -12.84 -13.61 -4.88
CA ASN A 48 -13.38 -12.53 -5.70
C ASN A 48 -13.22 -11.14 -5.05
N THR A 49 -11.98 -10.73 -4.80
CA THR A 49 -11.65 -9.39 -4.27
C THR A 49 -10.97 -8.49 -5.30
N VAL A 50 -11.02 -8.86 -6.58
CA VAL A 50 -10.30 -8.16 -7.67
C VAL A 50 -10.75 -6.70 -7.79
N HIS A 51 -12.04 -6.42 -7.62
CA HIS A 51 -12.58 -5.07 -7.70
C HIS A 51 -12.09 -4.18 -6.55
N LEU A 52 -12.27 -4.64 -5.31
CA LEU A 52 -11.75 -3.96 -4.11
C LEU A 52 -10.23 -3.71 -4.24
N ARG A 53 -9.45 -4.73 -4.61
CA ARG A 53 -8.00 -4.59 -4.81
C ARG A 53 -7.64 -3.55 -5.87
N LYS A 54 -8.44 -3.41 -6.93
CA LYS A 54 -8.24 -2.37 -7.95
C LYS A 54 -8.51 -0.97 -7.39
N ILE A 55 -9.57 -0.81 -6.60
CA ILE A 55 -9.91 0.46 -5.95
C ILE A 55 -8.78 0.86 -4.99
N ILE A 56 -8.32 -0.06 -4.14
CA ILE A 56 -7.22 0.19 -3.19
C ILE A 56 -5.92 0.58 -3.91
N ARG A 57 -5.53 -0.13 -4.97
CA ARG A 57 -4.33 0.25 -5.75
C ARG A 57 -4.44 1.64 -6.38
N ASN A 58 -5.62 2.03 -6.84
CA ASN A 58 -5.83 3.39 -7.36
C ASN A 58 -5.69 4.44 -6.26
N LEU A 59 -6.20 4.15 -5.05
CA LEU A 59 -6.05 5.02 -3.89
C LEU A 59 -4.58 5.17 -3.49
N GLU A 60 -3.85 4.06 -3.37
CA GLU A 60 -2.41 4.03 -3.07
C GLU A 60 -1.62 4.84 -4.08
N GLY A 61 -1.79 4.55 -5.39
CA GLY A 61 -1.09 5.25 -6.45
C GLY A 61 -1.39 6.75 -6.48
N ALA A 62 -2.63 7.15 -6.19
CA ALA A 62 -3.00 8.57 -6.13
C ALA A 62 -2.36 9.29 -4.93
N CYS A 63 -2.32 8.65 -3.75
CA CYS A 63 -1.63 9.17 -2.58
C CYS A 63 -0.12 9.31 -2.82
N ASP A 64 0.51 8.27 -3.38
CA ASP A 64 1.95 8.27 -3.69
C ASP A 64 2.31 9.33 -4.72
N GLN A 65 1.49 9.47 -5.77
CA GLN A 65 1.68 10.49 -6.80
C GLN A 65 1.47 11.90 -6.25
N LEU A 66 0.50 12.11 -5.35
CA LEU A 66 0.29 13.39 -4.69
C LEU A 66 1.51 13.79 -3.86
N CYS A 67 2.01 12.87 -3.03
CA CYS A 67 3.23 13.07 -2.24
C CYS A 67 4.42 13.38 -3.14
N SER A 68 4.62 12.61 -4.21
CA SER A 68 5.71 12.79 -5.17
C SER A 68 5.63 14.10 -5.94
N THR A 69 4.42 14.59 -6.23
CA THR A 69 4.19 15.84 -6.97
C THR A 69 4.54 17.08 -6.14
N LEU A 70 4.29 17.03 -4.83
CA LEU A 70 4.50 18.15 -3.91
C LEU A 70 5.89 18.13 -3.25
N ALA A 71 6.53 16.97 -3.16
CA ALA A 71 7.86 16.84 -2.60
C ALA A 71 8.95 17.39 -3.55
N PRO A 72 10.02 18.01 -3.03
CA PRO A 72 11.22 18.28 -3.81
C PRO A 72 11.81 16.96 -4.36
N PRO A 73 12.39 16.93 -5.57
CA PRO A 73 12.95 15.69 -6.13
C PRO A 73 13.98 15.00 -5.22
N THR A 74 14.75 15.78 -4.46
CA THR A 74 15.74 15.27 -3.48
C THR A 74 15.09 14.46 -2.37
N HIS A 75 13.89 14.82 -1.92
CA HIS A 75 13.14 14.08 -0.92
C HIS A 75 12.76 12.69 -1.45
N THR A 76 12.27 12.61 -2.68
CA THR A 76 11.89 11.34 -3.32
C THR A 76 13.09 10.42 -3.52
N ILE A 77 14.23 10.95 -3.99
CA ILE A 77 15.47 10.18 -4.18
C ILE A 77 16.00 9.64 -2.84
N ALA A 78 16.02 10.48 -1.79
CA ALA A 78 16.45 10.05 -0.46
C ALA A 78 15.55 8.94 0.10
N ASN A 79 14.22 9.07 -0.04
CA ASN A 79 13.27 8.07 0.44
C ASN A 79 13.47 6.72 -0.24
N VAL A 80 13.70 6.69 -1.56
CA VAL A 80 14.02 5.45 -2.30
C VAL A 80 15.31 4.80 -1.79
N SER A 81 16.34 5.59 -1.49
CA SER A 81 17.62 5.06 -0.98
C SER A 81 17.50 4.46 0.42
N ILE A 82 16.64 5.02 1.28
CA ILE A 82 16.36 4.52 2.62
C ILE A 82 15.55 3.21 2.56
N TYR A 83 14.47 3.15 1.77
CA TYR A 83 13.70 1.91 1.61
C TYR A 83 14.50 0.80 0.92
N ALA A 84 15.35 1.13 -0.05
CA ALA A 84 16.27 0.16 -0.66
C ALA A 84 17.28 -0.40 0.37
N GLY A 85 17.72 0.42 1.32
CA GLY A 85 18.58 -0.01 2.43
C GLY A 85 17.90 -1.03 3.36
N GLN A 86 16.59 -0.90 3.60
CA GLN A 86 15.85 -1.85 4.45
C GLN A 86 15.65 -3.23 3.81
N VAL A 87 15.55 -3.32 2.47
CA VAL A 87 15.42 -4.61 1.75
C VAL A 87 16.72 -5.42 1.81
N VAL A 88 17.88 -4.76 1.86
CA VAL A 88 19.19 -5.45 1.94
C VAL A 88 19.44 -6.09 3.31
N GLU A 89 18.81 -5.56 4.37
CA GLU A 89 18.99 -6.09 5.73
C GLU A 89 18.22 -7.40 5.95
N THR A 90 17.06 -7.58 5.30
CA THR A 90 16.24 -8.80 5.45
C THR A 90 16.86 -10.03 4.79
N ASP A 91 17.64 -9.88 3.72
CA ASP A 91 18.32 -11.00 3.05
C ASP A 91 19.49 -11.57 3.87
N LYS A 92 20.10 -10.77 4.75
CA LYS A 92 21.15 -11.25 5.66
C LYS A 92 20.62 -12.21 6.71
N TYR A 93 19.40 -12.00 7.20
CA TYR A 93 18.79 -12.86 8.21
C TYR A 93 18.27 -14.20 7.65
N LEU A 94 17.85 -14.24 6.38
CA LEU A 94 17.39 -15.48 5.75
C LEU A 94 18.55 -16.43 5.37
N SER A 95 19.75 -15.88 5.12
CA SER A 95 20.95 -16.67 4.83
C SER A 95 21.56 -17.32 6.09
N ALA A 96 21.38 -16.70 7.26
CA ALA A 96 21.89 -17.22 8.53
C ALA A 96 21.14 -18.46 9.06
N HIS A 97 19.90 -18.71 8.63
CA HIS A 97 19.10 -19.87 9.07
C HIS A 97 19.33 -21.16 8.26
N LYS A 98 20.13 -21.14 7.18
CA LYS A 98 20.44 -22.35 6.40
C LYS A 98 21.71 -23.09 6.81
N ILE A 99 22.45 -22.61 7.81
CA ILE A 99 23.74 -23.21 8.22
C ILE A 99 23.63 -24.05 9.51
N THR A 100 22.51 -24.02 10.25
CA THR A 100 22.40 -24.70 11.57
C THR A 100 21.39 -25.86 11.61
N THR A 101 21.27 -26.63 10.52
CA THR A 101 20.64 -27.97 10.58
C THR A 101 21.49 -28.94 9.79
N GLY A 102 22.57 -29.41 10.44
CA GLY A 102 23.50 -30.37 9.86
C GLY A 102 24.54 -30.80 10.88
N HIS A 103 24.09 -31.37 12.00
CA HIS A 103 24.82 -32.37 12.80
C HIS A 103 23.96 -32.81 13.99
N ALA A 104 23.37 -34.00 13.87
CA ALA A 104 23.25 -35.06 14.88
C ALA A 104 22.44 -36.21 14.27
#